data_AF-A0A075GM97-F1
#
_entry.id   AF-A0A075GM97-F1
#
_cell.length_a   1.000
_cell.length_b   1.000
_cell.length_c   1.000
_cell.angle_alpha   90.00
_cell.angle_beta   90.00
_cell.angle_gamma   90.00
#
_symmetry.space_group_name_H-M   'P 1'
#
loop_
_entity.id
_entity.type
_entity.pdbx_description
1 polymer ?
#
loop_
_entity_poly.entity_id
_entity_poly.type
_entity_poly.pdbx_seq_one_letter_code
_entity_poly.pdbx_strand_id
1 'polypeptide(L)'
;MGAESRMVKNNRFLFKVLPKSSHYDRFKKGQEGTAYLRLGSYSKKFKKDVKNDAKCNCGHIKEDHEEGKDDDSCLFIDCDCKKFETFQINMLKKKKTVTDIKFLTETEIKDDVLAWNCFSVNKYAEKK
;
A
#
# COMPACT_ATOMS: atom_id res chain seq x y z
N MET A 1 17.70 -19.04 14.68
CA MET A 1 16.34 -18.69 14.20
C MET A 1 16.01 -17.20 14.23
N GLY A 2 16.56 -16.36 15.14
CA GLY A 2 16.22 -14.92 15.19
C GLY A 2 16.89 -14.01 14.13
N ALA A 3 18.08 -14.37 13.65
CA ALA A 3 18.81 -13.56 12.66
C ALA A 3 18.23 -13.63 11.24
N GLU A 4 17.64 -14.78 10.87
CA GLU A 4 17.09 -15.00 9.52
C GLU A 4 15.81 -14.18 9.27
N SER A 5 15.03 -13.87 10.31
CA SER A 5 13.84 -13.01 10.21
C SER A 5 14.18 -11.54 9.91
N ARG A 6 15.45 -11.14 9.98
CA ARG A 6 15.90 -9.78 9.61
C ARG A 6 16.22 -9.65 8.12
N MET A 7 16.40 -10.77 7.41
CA MET A 7 16.68 -10.76 5.99
C MET A 7 15.36 -10.70 5.21
N VAL A 8 15.15 -9.63 4.46
CA VAL A 8 13.91 -9.41 3.67
C VAL A 8 13.57 -10.61 2.77
N LYS A 9 14.59 -11.31 2.25
CA LYS A 9 14.44 -12.52 1.42
C LYS A 9 13.82 -13.72 2.14
N ASN A 10 13.89 -13.76 3.47
CA ASN A 10 13.41 -14.84 4.31
C ASN A 10 12.12 -14.49 5.06
N ASN A 11 11.54 -13.30 4.82
CA ASN A 11 10.28 -12.89 5.43
C ASN A 11 9.13 -13.73 4.87
N ARG A 12 8.74 -14.76 5.62
CA ARG A 12 7.52 -15.54 5.36
C ARG A 12 6.24 -14.77 5.70
N PHE A 13 6.35 -13.65 6.42
CA PHE A 13 5.23 -12.86 6.92
C PHE A 13 5.32 -11.41 6.44
N LEU A 14 4.19 -10.85 6.02
CA LEU A 14 4.04 -9.44 5.69
C LEU A 14 3.59 -8.71 6.96
N PHE A 15 4.40 -7.75 7.44
CA PHE A 15 4.02 -6.90 8.56
C PHE A 15 3.69 -5.49 8.07
N LYS A 16 2.55 -4.93 8.51
CA LYS A 16 2.14 -3.56 8.19
C LYS A 16 1.59 -2.90 9.45
N VAL A 17 2.23 -1.81 9.88
CA VAL A 17 1.68 -0.95 10.93
C VAL A 17 0.49 -0.19 10.32
N LEU A 18 -0.69 -0.34 10.92
CA LEU A 18 -1.90 0.35 10.48
C LEU A 18 -2.52 1.10 11.67
N PRO A 19 -2.97 2.35 11.50
CA PRO A 19 -3.74 3.04 12.53
C PRO A 19 -5.06 2.29 12.77
N LYS A 20 -5.47 2.21 14.04
CA LYS A 20 -6.74 1.57 14.40
C LYS A 20 -7.90 2.47 13.94
N SER A 21 -8.64 2.02 12.93
CA SER A 21 -9.85 2.71 12.47
C SER A 21 -10.94 2.69 13.55
N SER A 22 -11.81 3.69 13.56
CA SER A 22 -13.05 3.69 14.36
C SER A 22 -13.97 2.51 14.04
N HIS A 23 -13.81 1.88 12.88
CA HIS A 23 -14.56 0.72 12.42
C HIS A 23 -13.85 -0.62 12.69
N TYR A 24 -12.77 -0.62 13.48
CA TYR A 24 -11.93 -1.79 13.70
C TYR A 24 -12.70 -3.02 14.17
N ASP A 25 -13.58 -2.87 15.16
CA ASP A 25 -14.36 -4.00 15.71
C ASP A 25 -15.38 -4.54 14.70
N ARG A 26 -15.97 -3.66 13.87
CA ARG A 26 -16.84 -4.05 12.77
C ARG A 26 -16.07 -4.83 11.71
N PHE A 27 -14.86 -4.37 11.37
CA PHE A 27 -13.98 -5.07 10.42
C PHE A 27 -13.55 -6.44 10.95
N LYS A 28 -13.14 -6.52 12.23
CA LYS A 28 -12.73 -7.77 12.88
C LYS A 28 -13.85 -8.81 12.89
N LYS A 29 -15.08 -8.40 13.21
CA LYS A 29 -16.27 -9.28 13.18
C LYS A 29 -16.65 -9.68 11.75
N GLY A 30 -16.66 -8.72 10.82
CA GLY A 30 -17.11 -8.93 9.44
C GLY A 30 -16.18 -9.77 8.56
N GLN A 31 -14.96 -10.08 9.03
CA GLN A 31 -14.05 -10.99 8.32
C GLN A 31 -14.25 -12.46 8.73
N GLU A 32 -14.91 -12.77 9.85
CA GLU A 32 -15.12 -14.15 10.33
C GLU A 32 -13.83 -15.03 10.32
N GLY A 33 -12.66 -14.41 10.51
CA GLY A 33 -11.36 -15.08 10.45
C GLY A 33 -10.82 -15.35 9.04
N THR A 34 -11.49 -14.90 7.99
CA THR A 34 -11.09 -15.06 6.58
C THR A 34 -10.98 -13.73 5.83
N ALA A 35 -9.95 -13.59 5.01
CA ALA A 35 -9.75 -12.42 4.14
C ALA A 35 -9.31 -12.85 2.73
N TYR A 36 -9.73 -12.09 1.73
CA TYR A 36 -9.18 -12.25 0.37
C TYR A 36 -7.97 -11.32 0.20
N LEU A 37 -6.79 -11.92 0.15
CA LEU A 37 -5.59 -11.21 -0.28
C LEU A 37 -5.53 -11.23 -1.80
N ARG A 38 -5.74 -10.06 -2.41
CA ARG A 38 -5.50 -9.84 -3.84
C ARG A 38 -4.21 -9.07 -4.00
N LEU A 39 -3.20 -9.74 -4.55
CA LEU A 39 -1.93 -9.13 -4.88
C LEU A 39 -2.05 -8.40 -6.21
N GLY A 40 -1.36 -7.28 -6.35
CA GLY A 40 -1.26 -6.54 -7.60
C GLY A 40 0.13 -5.92 -7.75
N SER A 41 0.53 -5.66 -9.00
CA SER A 41 1.70 -4.83 -9.27
C SER A 41 1.26 -3.38 -9.40
N TYR A 42 2.08 -2.48 -8.86
CA TYR A 42 1.94 -1.05 -9.11
C TYR A 42 2.80 -0.69 -10.32
N SER A 43 2.22 0.08 -11.25
CA SER A 43 2.98 0.63 -12.36
C SER A 43 2.70 2.12 -12.43
N LYS A 44 3.77 2.92 -12.38
CA LYS A 44 3.70 4.36 -12.63
C LYS A 44 3.45 4.56 -14.13
N LYS A 45 2.53 5.44 -14.45
CA LYS A 45 2.16 5.81 -15.81
C LYS A 45 2.24 7.33 -15.93
N PHE A 46 2.79 7.79 -17.04
CA PHE A 46 2.91 9.21 -17.37
C PHE A 46 1.92 9.58 -18.47
N LYS A 47 1.82 10.86 -18.82
CA LYS A 47 0.87 11.38 -19.81
C LYS A 47 0.86 10.58 -21.12
N LYS A 48 2.05 10.21 -21.61
CA LYS A 48 2.26 9.43 -22.84
C LYS A 48 1.73 7.98 -22.79
N ASP A 49 1.60 7.41 -21.61
CA ASP A 49 1.27 6.00 -21.40
C ASP A 49 -0.23 5.77 -21.12
N VAL A 50 -1.04 6.84 -21.12
CA VAL A 50 -2.45 6.80 -20.71
C VAL A 50 -3.39 7.52 -21.68
N LYS A 51 -4.65 7.09 -21.67
CA LYS A 51 -5.75 7.72 -22.44
C LYS A 51 -6.19 9.03 -21.79
N ASN A 52 -6.97 9.83 -22.52
CA ASN A 52 -7.39 11.17 -22.09
C ASN A 52 -8.23 11.17 -20.81
N ASP A 53 -9.03 10.13 -20.57
CA ASP A 53 -9.82 9.97 -19.34
C ASP A 53 -9.02 9.58 -18.09
N ALA A 54 -7.70 9.41 -18.20
CA ALA A 54 -6.89 9.01 -17.06
C ALA A 54 -6.74 10.17 -16.07
N LYS A 55 -6.99 9.88 -14.78
CA LYS A 55 -6.83 10.84 -13.70
C LYS A 55 -5.40 10.85 -13.19
N CYS A 56 -4.83 12.05 -13.10
CA CYS A 56 -3.58 12.31 -12.43
C CYS A 56 -3.73 12.11 -10.91
N ASN A 57 -2.61 12.01 -10.19
CA ASN A 57 -2.56 12.00 -8.73
C ASN A 57 -3.17 13.28 -8.11
N CYS A 58 -3.22 14.39 -8.85
CA CYS A 58 -3.91 15.60 -8.43
C CYS A 58 -5.44 15.55 -8.59
N GLY A 59 -5.99 14.45 -9.14
CA GLY A 59 -7.43 14.23 -9.31
C GLY A 59 -8.01 14.68 -10.66
N HIS A 60 -7.31 15.55 -11.39
CA HIS A 60 -7.73 16.06 -12.70
C HIS A 60 -7.38 15.11 -13.85
N ILE A 61 -8.12 15.18 -14.95
CA ILE A 61 -7.90 14.30 -16.11
C ILE A 61 -6.68 14.77 -16.91
N LYS A 62 -6.22 13.92 -17.83
CA LYS A 62 -5.06 14.19 -18.68
C LYS A 62 -5.22 15.47 -19.50
N GLU A 63 -6.43 15.78 -19.94
CA GLU A 63 -6.75 16.96 -20.75
C GLU A 63 -6.59 18.26 -19.96
N ASP A 64 -6.73 18.21 -18.63
CA ASP A 64 -6.51 19.35 -17.74
C ASP A 64 -5.02 19.60 -17.45
N HIS A 65 -4.11 18.98 -18.20
CA HIS A 65 -2.67 19.18 -18.07
C HIS A 65 -2.08 19.67 -19.41
N GLU A 66 -1.18 20.65 -19.33
CA GLU A 66 -0.53 21.34 -20.46
C GLU A 66 -0.03 20.37 -21.53
N GLU A 67 -0.32 20.66 -22.81
CA GLU A 67 0.14 19.88 -23.96
C GLU A 67 1.57 20.28 -24.36
N GLY A 68 2.53 20.14 -23.42
CA GLY A 68 3.94 20.45 -23.62
C GLY A 68 4.82 19.21 -23.77
N LYS A 69 5.96 19.33 -24.47
CA LYS A 69 7.00 18.28 -24.49
C LYS A 69 7.72 18.12 -23.15
N ASP A 70 7.75 19.18 -22.35
CA ASP A 70 8.56 19.29 -21.13
C ASP A 70 7.76 19.80 -19.93
N ASP A 71 6.49 20.19 -20.12
CA ASP A 71 5.60 20.63 -19.05
C ASP A 71 4.25 19.92 -19.14
N ASP A 72 3.96 19.14 -18.10
CA ASP A 72 2.68 18.44 -17.89
C ASP A 72 1.98 19.08 -16.68
N SER A 73 2.11 20.40 -16.50
CA SER A 73 1.48 21.12 -15.40
C SER A 73 -0.05 21.11 -15.52
N CYS A 74 -0.73 21.00 -14.39
CA CYS A 74 -2.18 21.07 -14.34
C CYS A 74 -2.65 22.50 -14.54
N LEU A 75 -3.66 22.68 -15.38
CA LEU A 75 -4.23 23.97 -15.76
C LEU A 75 -5.15 24.57 -14.68
N PHE A 76 -5.43 23.83 -13.60
CA PHE A 76 -6.21 24.31 -12.47
C PHE A 76 -5.39 25.25 -11.58
N ILE A 77 -5.91 26.46 -11.35
CA ILE A 77 -5.25 27.55 -10.62
C ILE A 77 -4.86 27.13 -9.18
N ASP A 78 -5.66 26.29 -8.53
CA ASP A 78 -5.40 25.79 -7.16
C ASP A 78 -4.60 24.47 -7.13
N CYS A 79 -3.99 24.07 -8.25
CA CYS A 79 -3.31 22.78 -8.38
C CYS A 79 -1.82 22.94 -8.69
N ASP A 80 -0.95 22.67 -7.72
CA ASP A 80 0.51 22.71 -7.86
C ASP A 80 1.12 21.52 -8.63
N CYS A 81 0.29 20.77 -9.36
CA CYS A 81 0.72 19.58 -10.08
C CYS A 81 1.53 19.98 -11.30
N LYS A 82 2.85 19.77 -11.27
CA LYS A 82 3.78 20.08 -12.37
C LYS A 82 4.01 18.93 -13.36
N LYS A 83 3.47 17.76 -13.05
CA LYS A 83 3.66 16.55 -13.86
C LYS A 83 2.44 15.66 -13.79
N PHE A 84 2.02 15.16 -14.94
CA PHE A 84 1.03 14.11 -14.99
C PHE A 84 1.65 12.79 -14.57
N GLU A 85 1.27 12.31 -13.39
CA GLU A 85 1.58 10.96 -12.94
C GLU A 85 0.32 10.28 -12.40
N THR A 86 0.14 9.02 -12.79
CA THR A 86 -0.94 8.18 -12.27
C THR A 86 -0.42 6.79 -11.97
N PHE A 87 -1.10 6.11 -11.06
CA PHE A 87 -0.78 4.74 -10.68
C PHE A 87 -1.86 3.80 -11.20
N GLN A 88 -1.43 2.84 -12.01
CA GLN A 88 -2.28 1.73 -12.38
C GLN A 88 -1.98 0.54 -11.47
N ILE A 89 -3.00 0.07 -10.78
CA ILE A 89 -2.93 -1.17 -10.00
C ILE A 89 -3.37 -2.31 -10.91
N ASN A 90 -2.40 -3.12 -11.32
CA ASN A 90 -2.68 -4.34 -12.06
C ASN A 90 -2.88 -5.48 -11.06
N MET A 91 -4.15 -5.76 -10.77
CA MET A 91 -4.55 -6.86 -9.89
C MET A 91 -4.21 -8.20 -10.56
N LEU A 92 -3.54 -9.08 -9.84
CA LEU A 92 -3.37 -10.46 -10.28
C LEU A 92 -4.71 -11.19 -10.22
N LYS A 93 -5.00 -11.99 -11.25
CA LYS A 93 -6.24 -12.78 -11.33
C LYS A 93 -6.38 -13.80 -10.18
N LYS A 94 -5.25 -14.24 -9.61
CA LYS A 94 -5.23 -15.18 -8.48
C LYS A 94 -5.51 -14.46 -7.17
N LYS A 95 -6.66 -14.76 -6.57
CA LYS A 95 -6.96 -14.44 -5.17
C LYS A 95 -6.35 -15.51 -4.28
N LYS A 96 -5.75 -15.13 -3.15
CA LYS A 96 -5.43 -16.04 -2.06
C LYS A 96 -6.40 -15.81 -0.92
N THR A 97 -7.07 -16.86 -0.48
CA THR A 97 -7.83 -16.83 0.76
C THR A 97 -6.86 -17.02 1.91
N VAL A 98 -6.88 -16.10 2.86
CA VAL A 98 -6.18 -16.22 4.13
C VAL A 98 -7.23 -16.60 5.17
N THR A 99 -7.04 -17.73 5.84
CA THR A 99 -7.86 -18.18 6.97
C THR A 99 -7.08 -18.00 8.27
N ASP A 100 -7.75 -18.17 9.41
CA ASP A 100 -7.13 -18.16 10.74
C ASP A 100 -6.44 -16.83 11.09
N ILE A 101 -7.06 -15.72 10.67
CA ILE A 101 -6.51 -14.38 10.87
C ILE A 101 -6.59 -13.98 12.34
N LYS A 102 -5.43 -13.90 13.01
CA LYS A 102 -5.31 -13.36 14.36
C LYS A 102 -4.93 -11.88 14.32
N PHE A 103 -5.76 -11.04 14.95
CA PHE A 103 -5.48 -9.62 15.13
C PHE A 103 -4.81 -9.41 16.49
N LEU A 104 -3.55 -8.97 16.48
CA LEU A 104 -2.74 -8.77 17.68
C LEU A 104 -2.49 -7.27 17.91
N THR A 105 -2.60 -6.85 19.16
CA THR A 105 -2.16 -5.55 19.67
C THR A 105 -0.67 -5.56 19.97
N GLU A 106 -0.05 -4.40 20.14
CA GLU A 106 1.37 -4.31 20.48
C GLU A 106 1.72 -5.05 21.77
N THR A 107 0.84 -5.01 22.78
CA THR A 107 1.02 -5.76 24.03
C THR A 107 1.02 -7.26 23.79
N GLU A 108 0.08 -7.78 22.99
CA GLU A 108 -0.02 -9.21 22.66
C GLU A 108 1.13 -9.70 21.76
N ILE A 109 1.73 -8.81 20.96
CA ILE A 109 2.89 -9.15 20.11
C ILE A 109 4.15 -9.37 20.96
N LYS A 110 4.29 -8.73 22.12
CA LYS A 110 5.47 -8.87 22.98
C LYS A 110 5.66 -10.30 23.52
N ASP A 111 4.56 -11.04 23.70
CA ASP A 111 4.59 -12.42 24.16
C ASP A 111 5.06 -13.42 23.09
N ASP A 112 5.03 -13.03 21.80
CA ASP A 112 5.52 -13.83 20.68
C ASP A 112 6.89 -13.30 20.21
N VAL A 113 7.95 -14.04 20.54
CA VAL A 113 9.34 -13.66 20.22
C VAL A 113 9.55 -13.42 18.73
N LEU A 114 8.88 -14.16 17.85
CA LEU A 114 9.05 -14.04 16.41
C LEU A 114 8.29 -12.82 15.86
N ALA A 115 7.05 -12.63 16.31
CA ALA A 115 6.23 -11.48 15.95
C ALA A 115 6.83 -10.18 16.50
N TRP A 116 7.34 -10.18 17.74
CA TRP A 116 8.01 -9.02 18.34
C TRP A 116 9.28 -8.64 17.60
N ASN A 117 10.11 -9.61 17.22
CA ASN A 117 11.32 -9.34 16.43
C ASN A 117 10.97 -8.71 15.08
N CYS A 118 9.94 -9.19 14.39
CA CYS A 118 9.49 -8.62 13.13
C CYS A 118 8.90 -7.21 13.32
N PHE A 119 8.04 -7.04 14.32
CA PHE A 119 7.39 -5.77 14.64
C PHE A 119 8.39 -4.68 15.03
N SER A 120 9.28 -4.99 15.98
CA SER A 120 10.23 -4.03 16.53
C SER A 120 11.20 -3.52 15.47
N VAL A 121 11.67 -4.39 14.59
CA VAL A 121 12.53 -3.97 13.46
C VAL A 121 11.78 -3.06 12.50
N ASN A 122 10.50 -3.33 12.18
CA ASN A 122 9.76 -2.50 11.23
C ASN A 122 9.22 -1.19 11.83
N LYS A 123 8.95 -1.15 13.14
CA LYS A 123 8.38 0.03 13.83
C LYS A 123 9.45 0.92 14.47
N TYR A 124 10.48 0.34 15.09
CA TYR A 124 11.45 1.05 15.92
C TYR A 124 12.85 1.12 15.32
N ALA A 125 13.20 0.29 14.33
CA ALA A 125 14.47 0.50 13.66
C ALA A 125 14.37 1.77 12.81
N GLU A 126 15.18 2.76 13.16
CA GLU A 126 15.33 3.97 12.37
C GLU A 126 15.77 3.61 10.96
N LYS A 127 15.14 4.23 9.95
CA LYS A 127 15.60 4.15 8.57
C LYS A 127 16.97 4.83 8.50
N LYS A 128 18.04 4.05 8.48
CA LYS A 128 19.33 4.52 7.96
C LYS A 128 19.20 4.83 6.47
#